data_AF-A0A0N9HQF0-F1
#
_entry.id   AF-A0A0N9HQF0-F1
#
_cell.length_a   1.000
_cell.length_b   1.000
_cell.length_c   1.000
_cell.angle_alpha   90.00
_cell.angle_beta   90.00
_cell.angle_gamma   90.00
#
_symmetry.space_group_name_H-M   'P 1'
#
loop_
_entity.id
_entity.type
_entity.pdbx_description
1 polymer ?
#
loop_
_entity_poly.entity_id
_entity_poly.type
_entity_poly.pdbx_seq_one_letter_code
_entity_poly.pdbx_strand_id
1 'polypeptide(L)'
;MSRNNRKNTARRRTHFTGEAYQHALGKMPAAADGQRWLVDAQTRAQQLVESAVLHRLVQGARAQWPGDSRRQLPLLIESVSPSHDSTSLEVPIGSVQAFGTALAGGGHPSADEITIRSIGSNLVHVQTAGAAAGVVKLLCAWNPLRAGVGDDPHVSAVTGGLHFRATAGPSLTVQERAILSGLLRRIALFTDPGALDWLFTWHEWLQQGRVGARPRLPKRLADDLADEEFGLGPAQLRTLGITGPSGSASVAATQPRPGSTRRDAEITISIHNHIKTFCNDDTPDGNPWNVHFSSGLFNTTFDANVFYDEKSLRSEGWTLTGNSFVREDSVMLPLYDAKMTRHFDHRFTTHAGMAQTQINNNPPPRLTLEDHCDPNIVSLPRYWVFKRDVDSKLEGKWTKGWMLGWRDVTRGTDERTMIATVIPKSAVGDKFRLVFAQADHPACLQANLSSLVLDYSARQKHIGVHLNFHVVKQLPVLEPAAYDARTPWQPDQSLGEWISMRVLELSYTAWDMQPYARDLGDDGPPFQWNEERRAQLRAELDAAYLQLYGLDRSDAEHVIDSFFVLRKNEERQYGEFRTRRLVLAAYDAIAEGEFVSPLDPAPGLGLRHPGRDIVAAVHPR
;
A
#
# COMPACT_ATOMS: atom_id res chain seq x y z
N MET A 1 6.77 12.51 -30.10
CA MET A 1 7.46 11.71 -29.05
C MET A 1 8.94 12.09 -29.03
N SER A 2 9.48 12.48 -27.86
CA SER A 2 10.87 12.92 -27.74
C SER A 2 11.87 11.78 -28.03
N ARG A 3 13.11 12.15 -28.40
CA ARG A 3 14.20 11.22 -28.75
C ARG A 3 14.56 10.26 -27.59
N ASN A 4 14.29 10.66 -26.34
CA ASN A 4 14.44 9.80 -25.15
C ASN A 4 13.34 8.74 -25.03
N ASN A 5 12.10 9.04 -25.44
CA ASN A 5 11.05 8.03 -25.48
C ASN A 5 11.34 6.94 -26.50
N ARG A 6 11.90 7.26 -27.69
CA ARG A 6 12.27 6.24 -28.68
C ARG A 6 13.38 5.30 -28.20
N LYS A 7 14.38 5.80 -27.46
CA LYS A 7 15.46 4.95 -26.89
C LYS A 7 14.96 4.05 -25.75
N ASN A 8 14.07 4.54 -24.88
CA ASN A 8 13.47 3.74 -23.83
C ASN A 8 12.45 2.73 -24.38
N THR A 9 11.66 3.10 -25.39
CA THR A 9 10.76 2.18 -26.08
C THR A 9 11.54 1.13 -26.88
N ALA A 10 12.66 1.48 -27.51
CA ALA A 10 13.52 0.50 -28.19
C ALA A 10 14.21 -0.46 -27.21
N ARG A 11 14.72 0.02 -26.06
CA ARG A 11 15.27 -0.82 -24.98
C ARG A 11 14.20 -1.72 -24.33
N ARG A 12 12.98 -1.22 -24.13
CA ARG A 12 11.82 -2.01 -23.68
C ARG A 12 11.40 -3.04 -24.73
N ARG A 13 11.48 -2.72 -26.02
CA ARG A 13 11.18 -3.61 -27.16
C ARG A 13 12.17 -4.76 -27.36
N THR A 14 13.39 -4.66 -26.85
CA THR A 14 14.39 -5.74 -26.95
C THR A 14 14.25 -6.77 -25.82
N HIS A 15 13.49 -6.48 -24.76
CA HIS A 15 13.29 -7.38 -23.61
C HIS A 15 12.02 -8.25 -23.70
N PHE A 16 11.06 -7.90 -24.54
CA PHE A 16 9.81 -8.65 -24.69
C PHE A 16 9.63 -9.06 -26.14
N THR A 17 9.83 -10.35 -26.41
CA THR A 17 9.81 -10.92 -27.75
C THR A 17 8.39 -10.95 -28.34
N GLY A 18 8.24 -10.32 -29.51
CA GLY A 18 7.52 -10.92 -30.63
C GLY A 18 6.15 -10.34 -31.01
N GLU A 19 5.09 -10.74 -30.33
CA GLU A 19 3.79 -10.90 -31.00
C GLU A 19 2.92 -9.65 -31.06
N ALA A 20 2.70 -8.99 -29.92
CA ALA A 20 1.81 -7.84 -29.83
C ALA A 20 2.27 -6.64 -30.69
N TYR A 21 3.58 -6.52 -30.89
CA TYR A 21 4.19 -5.47 -31.71
C TYR A 21 3.98 -5.68 -33.22
N GLN A 22 3.91 -6.93 -33.70
CA GLN A 22 3.65 -7.21 -35.11
C GLN A 22 2.16 -7.07 -35.46
N HIS A 23 1.28 -7.35 -34.50
CA HIS A 23 -0.16 -7.14 -34.59
C HIS A 23 -0.53 -5.64 -34.66
N ALA A 24 0.09 -4.82 -33.80
CA ALA A 24 -0.13 -3.36 -33.77
C ALA A 24 0.39 -2.62 -35.02
N LEU A 25 1.26 -3.26 -35.82
CA LEU A 25 1.81 -2.71 -37.06
C LEU A 25 1.12 -3.23 -38.33
N GLY A 26 0.08 -4.07 -38.20
CA GLY A 26 -0.67 -4.61 -39.35
C GLY A 26 0.17 -5.48 -40.29
N LYS A 27 1.26 -6.08 -39.80
CA LYS A 27 2.21 -6.87 -40.61
C LYS A 27 1.91 -8.37 -40.64
N MET A 28 0.92 -8.85 -39.89
CA MET A 28 0.39 -10.21 -39.98
C MET A 28 -1.05 -10.17 -40.51
N PRO A 29 -1.40 -10.93 -41.56
CA PRO A 29 -2.78 -11.02 -42.04
C PRO A 29 -3.62 -11.85 -41.06
N ALA A 30 -4.90 -11.48 -40.91
CA ALA A 30 -5.84 -12.12 -39.99
C ALA A 30 -5.98 -13.62 -40.30
N ALA A 31 -5.72 -14.48 -39.31
CA ALA A 31 -6.02 -15.90 -39.40
C ALA A 31 -7.54 -16.13 -39.34
N ALA A 32 -8.05 -17.01 -40.20
CA ALA A 32 -9.48 -17.30 -40.30
C ALA A 32 -10.04 -17.96 -39.03
N ASP A 33 -11.33 -17.71 -38.80
CA ASP A 33 -12.05 -18.08 -37.60
C ASP A 33 -12.04 -19.61 -37.39
N GLY A 34 -11.62 -20.04 -36.20
CA GLY A 34 -11.56 -21.45 -35.79
C GLY A 34 -10.18 -22.12 -35.71
N GLN A 35 -9.08 -21.46 -36.11
CA GLN A 35 -7.73 -22.01 -35.94
C GLN A 35 -6.85 -21.10 -35.06
N ARG A 36 -6.51 -21.58 -33.86
CA ARG A 36 -5.66 -20.85 -32.89
C ARG A 36 -4.17 -21.11 -33.19
N TRP A 37 -3.41 -20.04 -33.37
CA TRP A 37 -1.95 -20.09 -33.57
C TRP A 37 -1.22 -19.51 -32.37
N LEU A 38 -0.99 -20.38 -31.38
CA LEU A 38 0.19 -20.55 -30.51
C LEU A 38 -0.23 -21.29 -29.23
N VAL A 39 0.05 -22.60 -29.20
CA VAL A 39 -0.23 -23.49 -28.06
C VAL A 39 0.99 -24.39 -27.91
N ASP A 40 1.97 -23.91 -27.16
CA ASP A 40 3.29 -24.50 -27.13
C ASP A 40 3.32 -25.87 -26.41
N ALA A 41 3.97 -26.85 -27.07
CA ALA A 41 4.13 -28.28 -26.79
C ALA A 41 2.86 -29.14 -26.96
N GLN A 42 2.67 -29.64 -28.19
CA GLN A 42 1.46 -30.40 -28.57
C GLN A 42 1.58 -31.93 -28.45
N THR A 43 2.75 -32.45 -28.09
CA THR A 43 2.92 -33.90 -27.87
C THR A 43 3.67 -34.20 -26.59
N ARG A 44 3.35 -35.36 -25.99
CA ARG A 44 4.02 -35.87 -24.79
C ARG A 44 5.54 -35.96 -25.00
N ALA A 45 5.99 -36.31 -26.21
CA ALA A 45 7.41 -36.39 -26.54
C ALA A 45 8.10 -35.01 -26.51
N GLN A 46 7.45 -33.97 -27.03
CA GLN A 46 7.99 -32.61 -27.03
C GLN A 46 8.12 -32.03 -25.61
N GLN A 47 7.13 -32.30 -24.75
CA GLN A 47 7.15 -31.90 -23.34
C GLN A 47 8.30 -32.57 -22.56
N LEU A 48 8.65 -33.80 -22.91
CA LEU A 48 9.72 -34.56 -22.27
C LEU A 48 11.12 -34.14 -22.73
N VAL A 49 11.27 -33.74 -23.99
CA VAL A 49 12.51 -33.17 -24.52
C VAL A 49 12.77 -31.80 -23.89
N GLU A 50 11.74 -30.97 -23.78
CA GLU A 50 11.83 -29.67 -23.10
C GLU A 50 12.21 -29.84 -21.62
N SER A 51 11.61 -30.79 -20.90
CA SER A 51 12.01 -31.13 -19.53
C SER A 51 13.42 -31.70 -19.41
N ALA A 52 13.88 -32.54 -20.35
CA ALA A 52 15.23 -33.10 -20.33
C ALA A 52 16.32 -32.05 -20.59
N VAL A 53 16.06 -31.09 -21.49
CA VAL A 53 16.94 -29.95 -21.77
C VAL A 53 17.02 -29.02 -20.56
N LEU A 54 15.88 -28.72 -19.94
CA LEU A 54 15.81 -27.96 -18.69
C LEU A 54 16.54 -28.67 -17.53
N HIS A 55 16.36 -29.98 -17.36
CA HIS A 55 17.04 -30.75 -16.32
C HIS A 55 18.57 -30.80 -16.53
N ARG A 56 19.05 -30.92 -17.78
CA ARG A 56 20.49 -30.84 -18.12
C ARG A 56 21.09 -29.45 -17.89
N LEU A 57 20.35 -28.38 -18.17
CA LEU A 57 20.76 -27.01 -17.86
C LEU A 57 20.88 -26.78 -16.34
N VAL A 58 19.97 -27.38 -15.56
CA VAL A 58 19.96 -27.31 -14.10
C VAL A 58 21.06 -28.16 -13.46
N GLN A 59 21.30 -29.37 -13.98
CA GLN A 59 22.42 -30.24 -13.57
C GLN A 59 23.78 -29.61 -13.93
N GLY A 60 23.92 -29.00 -15.12
CA GLY A 60 25.12 -28.27 -15.51
C GLY A 60 25.39 -27.04 -14.64
N ALA A 61 24.34 -26.34 -14.22
CA ALA A 61 24.43 -25.22 -13.29
C ALA A 61 24.76 -25.64 -11.83
N ARG A 62 24.35 -26.84 -11.40
CA ARG A 62 24.68 -27.39 -10.07
C ARG A 62 26.06 -28.06 -10.00
N ALA A 63 26.55 -28.65 -11.10
CA ALA A 63 27.82 -29.38 -11.13
C ALA A 63 29.06 -28.48 -11.26
N GLN A 64 28.88 -27.18 -11.51
CA GLN A 64 29.96 -26.20 -11.50
C GLN A 64 29.64 -25.16 -10.43
N TRP A 65 30.18 -25.30 -9.23
CA TRP A 65 31.17 -24.35 -8.71
C TRP A 65 31.48 -24.56 -7.23
N PRO A 66 32.73 -24.94 -6.89
CA PRO A 66 33.43 -24.36 -5.76
C PRO A 66 33.91 -22.94 -6.13
N GLY A 67 34.13 -22.13 -5.09
CA GLY A 67 34.17 -20.67 -5.18
C GLY A 67 35.26 -20.02 -6.04
N ASP A 68 34.92 -18.78 -6.39
CA ASP A 68 35.79 -17.65 -6.75
C ASP A 68 36.19 -17.48 -8.24
N SER A 69 36.20 -16.21 -8.67
CA SER A 69 36.72 -15.67 -9.95
C SER A 69 35.82 -15.63 -11.21
N ARG A 70 35.09 -14.51 -11.30
CA ARG A 70 34.74 -13.65 -12.48
C ARG A 70 34.83 -14.20 -13.92
N ARG A 71 33.67 -14.04 -14.60
CA ARG A 71 33.40 -13.85 -16.05
C ARG A 71 33.70 -15.05 -16.96
N GLN A 72 32.63 -15.73 -17.38
CA GLN A 72 32.19 -15.79 -18.79
C GLN A 72 30.81 -16.45 -18.90
N LEU A 73 30.02 -15.96 -19.86
CA LEU A 73 28.55 -15.94 -19.89
C LEU A 73 27.91 -17.29 -20.28
N PRO A 74 26.62 -17.53 -19.95
CA PRO A 74 25.85 -18.64 -20.50
C PRO A 74 25.75 -18.55 -22.03
N LEU A 75 25.81 -19.71 -22.72
CA LEU A 75 25.62 -19.78 -24.16
C LEU A 75 24.15 -19.49 -24.50
N LEU A 76 23.92 -18.38 -25.17
CA LEU A 76 22.59 -18.00 -25.65
C LEU A 76 22.24 -18.87 -26.85
N ILE A 77 21.13 -19.61 -26.77
CA ILE A 77 20.62 -20.40 -27.90
C ILE A 77 19.70 -19.48 -28.70
N GLU A 78 20.08 -19.19 -29.93
CA GLU A 78 19.35 -18.32 -30.84
C GLU A 78 18.19 -19.06 -31.52
N SER A 79 18.38 -20.33 -31.88
CA SER A 79 17.31 -21.14 -32.46
C SER A 79 17.48 -22.64 -32.17
N VAL A 80 16.36 -23.37 -32.17
CA VAL A 80 16.33 -24.83 -32.03
C VAL A 80 15.42 -25.42 -33.09
N SER A 81 15.92 -26.39 -33.85
CA SER A 81 15.21 -27.05 -34.95
C SER A 81 15.28 -28.57 -34.79
N PRO A 82 14.22 -29.23 -34.31
CA PRO A 82 14.17 -30.69 -34.23
C PRO A 82 13.91 -31.35 -35.60
N SER A 83 14.49 -32.54 -35.82
CA SER A 83 14.21 -33.46 -36.94
C SER A 83 13.72 -34.82 -36.42
N HIS A 84 13.33 -35.70 -37.35
CA HIS A 84 12.82 -37.03 -37.03
C HIS A 84 13.82 -37.89 -36.23
N ASP A 85 15.12 -37.62 -36.38
CA ASP A 85 16.25 -38.41 -35.90
C ASP A 85 17.29 -37.61 -35.08
N SER A 86 17.22 -36.27 -35.08
CA SER A 86 18.16 -35.39 -34.38
C SER A 86 17.53 -34.08 -33.91
N THR A 87 18.26 -33.26 -33.14
CA THR A 87 17.89 -31.88 -32.83
C THR A 87 19.05 -30.94 -33.11
N SER A 88 18.76 -29.80 -33.76
CA SER A 88 19.75 -28.78 -34.09
C SER A 88 19.59 -27.52 -33.25
N LEU A 89 20.69 -26.90 -32.83
CA LEU A 89 20.73 -25.71 -31.98
C LEU A 89 21.66 -24.67 -32.61
N GLU A 90 21.26 -23.39 -32.69
CA GLU A 90 22.10 -22.30 -33.18
C GLU A 90 22.51 -21.38 -32.02
N VAL A 91 23.78 -21.02 -31.96
CA VAL A 91 24.37 -20.24 -30.86
C VAL A 91 25.22 -19.11 -31.44
N PRO A 92 24.94 -17.84 -31.12
CA PRO A 92 25.72 -16.71 -31.59
C PRO A 92 26.98 -16.56 -30.72
N ILE A 93 28.15 -16.46 -31.36
CA ILE A 93 29.42 -16.35 -30.65
C ILE A 93 30.24 -15.15 -31.12
N GLY A 94 30.88 -14.47 -30.17
CA GLY A 94 31.69 -13.28 -30.45
C GLY A 94 33.07 -13.57 -31.07
N SER A 95 33.58 -14.80 -30.90
CA SER A 95 34.80 -15.28 -31.56
C SER A 95 34.71 -16.79 -31.74
N VAL A 96 34.80 -17.22 -32.99
CA VAL A 96 34.83 -18.63 -33.38
C VAL A 96 36.00 -19.33 -32.68
N GLN A 97 37.21 -18.80 -32.82
CA GLN A 97 38.44 -19.36 -32.25
C GLN A 97 38.41 -19.54 -30.71
N ALA A 98 37.88 -18.56 -29.98
CA ALA A 98 37.76 -18.65 -28.51
C ALA A 98 36.76 -19.72 -28.07
N PHE A 99 35.65 -19.86 -28.80
CA PHE A 99 34.63 -20.88 -28.54
C PHE A 99 35.14 -22.30 -28.82
N GLY A 100 35.92 -22.50 -29.89
CA GLY A 100 36.59 -23.78 -30.17
C GLY A 100 37.60 -24.18 -29.10
N THR A 101 38.37 -23.21 -28.59
CA THR A 101 39.37 -23.44 -27.55
C THR A 101 38.73 -23.88 -26.22
N ALA A 102 37.54 -23.35 -25.90
CA ALA A 102 36.78 -23.73 -24.71
C ALA A 102 36.20 -25.15 -24.79
N LEU A 103 35.88 -25.65 -25.99
CA LEU A 103 35.30 -26.97 -26.21
C LEU A 103 36.35 -28.09 -26.34
N ALA A 104 37.57 -27.78 -26.76
CA ALA A 104 38.60 -28.78 -27.08
C ALA A 104 39.45 -29.26 -25.88
N GLY A 105 39.21 -28.77 -24.66
CA GLY A 105 39.88 -29.26 -23.45
C GLY A 105 41.42 -29.26 -23.54
N GLY A 106 42.04 -28.10 -23.77
CA GLY A 106 43.46 -27.88 -23.46
C GLY A 106 44.50 -27.97 -24.60
N GLY A 107 44.12 -27.88 -25.88
CA GLY A 107 45.07 -27.75 -27.00
C GLY A 107 44.63 -26.70 -28.02
N HIS A 108 45.51 -25.77 -28.40
CA HIS A 108 45.22 -24.67 -29.31
C HIS A 108 44.94 -25.14 -30.75
N PRO A 109 43.79 -24.79 -31.36
CA PRO A 109 43.62 -24.83 -32.81
C PRO A 109 44.04 -23.49 -33.47
N SER A 110 44.55 -23.56 -34.70
CA SER A 110 44.94 -22.40 -35.51
C SER A 110 43.72 -21.61 -36.01
N ALA A 111 43.95 -20.34 -36.39
CA ALA A 111 42.92 -19.29 -36.47
C ALA A 111 41.83 -19.47 -37.55
N ASP A 112 41.93 -20.47 -38.44
CA ASP A 112 40.98 -20.62 -39.57
C ASP A 112 40.28 -21.99 -39.63
N GLU A 113 40.25 -22.77 -38.53
CA GLU A 113 39.50 -24.03 -38.52
C GLU A 113 38.76 -24.27 -37.20
N ILE A 114 37.41 -24.28 -37.27
CA ILE A 114 36.58 -25.04 -36.32
C ILE A 114 35.68 -25.98 -37.11
N THR A 115 36.09 -27.24 -37.12
CA THR A 115 35.25 -28.39 -37.43
C THR A 115 35.18 -29.24 -36.16
N ILE A 116 34.01 -29.36 -35.54
CA ILE A 116 33.80 -30.40 -34.51
C ILE A 116 32.93 -31.47 -35.16
N ARG A 117 33.56 -32.60 -35.44
CA ARG A 117 32.99 -33.92 -35.68
C ARG A 117 33.36 -34.77 -34.48
N SER A 118 32.55 -35.76 -34.22
CA SER A 118 33.07 -37.10 -34.11
C SER A 118 32.24 -37.96 -35.09
N ILE A 119 32.56 -39.23 -35.28
CA ILE A 119 31.70 -40.16 -36.03
C ILE A 119 31.68 -41.42 -35.16
N GLY A 120 30.55 -41.75 -34.53
CA GLY A 120 30.44 -42.82 -33.53
C GLY A 120 29.71 -42.37 -32.25
N SER A 121 29.30 -43.29 -31.36
CA SER A 121 28.39 -43.00 -30.24
C SER A 121 28.90 -41.90 -29.29
N ASN A 122 28.44 -40.66 -29.49
CA ASN A 122 28.42 -39.47 -28.62
C ASN A 122 28.93 -38.21 -29.34
N LEU A 123 28.05 -37.47 -30.02
CA LEU A 123 28.52 -36.52 -31.03
C LEU A 123 27.75 -35.24 -31.23
N VAL A 124 28.50 -34.14 -31.35
CA VAL A 124 28.04 -32.81 -31.75
C VAL A 124 28.76 -32.41 -33.05
N HIS A 125 27.99 -32.09 -34.09
CA HIS A 125 28.53 -31.60 -35.37
C HIS A 125 28.46 -30.05 -35.40
N VAL A 126 29.60 -29.39 -35.63
CA VAL A 126 29.73 -27.92 -35.69
C VAL A 126 30.05 -27.50 -37.13
N GLN A 127 29.25 -26.57 -37.68
CA GLN A 127 29.51 -25.97 -38.99
C GLN A 127 29.47 -24.44 -38.88
N THR A 128 30.42 -23.76 -39.51
CA THR A 128 30.53 -22.29 -39.49
C THR A 128 29.99 -21.70 -40.79
N ALA A 129 29.10 -20.71 -40.70
CA ALA A 129 28.73 -19.87 -41.84
C ALA A 129 29.76 -18.71 -41.93
N GLY A 130 30.34 -18.49 -43.10
CA GLY A 130 31.57 -17.70 -43.27
C GLY A 130 31.55 -16.25 -42.76
N ALA A 131 32.74 -15.86 -42.27
CA ALA A 131 33.32 -14.54 -42.02
C ALA A 131 32.88 -13.68 -40.79
N ALA A 132 33.82 -13.64 -39.82
CA ALA A 132 34.15 -12.60 -38.82
C ALA A 132 33.28 -12.36 -37.57
N ALA A 133 32.06 -12.88 -37.45
CA ALA A 133 31.36 -13.10 -36.18
C ALA A 133 30.28 -14.16 -36.43
N GLY A 134 30.57 -15.40 -36.04
CA GLY A 134 29.85 -16.58 -36.54
C GLY A 134 28.74 -17.04 -35.60
N VAL A 135 27.60 -17.44 -36.17
CA VAL A 135 26.63 -18.30 -35.50
C VAL A 135 27.08 -19.75 -35.68
N VAL A 136 27.04 -20.56 -34.62
CA VAL A 136 27.43 -21.97 -34.65
C VAL A 136 26.21 -22.86 -34.49
N LYS A 137 26.06 -23.82 -35.42
CA LYS A 137 25.02 -24.84 -35.37
C LYS A 137 25.54 -26.13 -34.74
N LEU A 138 24.86 -26.63 -33.72
CA LEU A 138 25.13 -27.89 -33.01
C LEU A 138 24.05 -28.92 -33.37
N LEU A 139 24.42 -30.19 -33.52
CA LEU A 139 23.50 -31.28 -33.85
C LEU A 139 23.64 -32.44 -32.86
N CYS A 140 22.55 -32.94 -32.28
CA CYS A 140 22.56 -34.11 -31.38
C CYS A 140 21.52 -35.18 -31.79
N ALA A 141 21.85 -36.46 -31.58
CA ALA A 141 20.97 -37.60 -31.93
C ALA A 141 20.04 -38.01 -30.76
N TRP A 142 18.86 -38.55 -31.08
CA TRP A 142 17.83 -38.89 -30.06
C TRP A 142 18.20 -40.06 -29.13
N ASN A 143 18.96 -41.05 -29.59
CA ASN A 143 19.29 -42.25 -28.80
C ASN A 143 20.19 -41.94 -27.57
N PRO A 144 21.24 -41.11 -27.68
CA PRO A 144 22.02 -40.65 -26.52
C PRO A 144 21.23 -39.75 -25.55
N LEU A 145 20.33 -38.90 -26.06
CA LEU A 145 19.41 -38.12 -25.21
C LEU A 145 18.53 -39.07 -24.39
N ARG A 146 18.04 -40.14 -25.01
CA ARG A 146 17.25 -41.19 -24.37
C ARG A 146 18.07 -41.98 -23.32
N ALA A 147 19.36 -42.26 -23.57
CA ALA A 147 20.25 -42.90 -22.61
C ALA A 147 20.53 -42.02 -21.39
N GLY A 148 20.84 -40.73 -21.61
CA GLY A 148 21.12 -39.78 -20.51
C GLY A 148 19.89 -39.42 -19.66
N VAL A 149 18.68 -39.69 -20.16
CA VAL A 149 17.42 -39.58 -19.40
C VAL A 149 17.04 -40.91 -18.74
N GLY A 150 17.51 -42.04 -19.27
CA GLY A 150 17.22 -43.39 -18.75
C GLY A 150 18.00 -43.78 -17.48
N ASP A 151 19.10 -43.09 -17.18
CA ASP A 151 19.83 -43.24 -15.90
C ASP A 151 19.13 -42.52 -14.72
N ASP A 152 18.03 -41.81 -14.98
CA ASP A 152 17.22 -41.16 -13.95
C ASP A 152 16.25 -42.17 -13.31
N PRO A 153 16.26 -42.33 -11.97
CA PRO A 153 15.46 -43.35 -11.28
C PRO A 153 13.93 -43.16 -11.41
N HIS A 154 13.47 -42.02 -11.92
CA HIS A 154 12.07 -41.72 -12.16
C HIS A 154 11.61 -41.99 -13.60
N VAL A 155 12.50 -42.45 -14.49
CA VAL A 155 12.22 -42.64 -15.91
C VAL A 155 12.70 -44.01 -16.41
N SER A 156 11.83 -44.81 -17.01
CA SER A 156 12.25 -46.05 -17.67
C SER A 156 12.10 -45.95 -19.18
N ALA A 157 13.20 -46.14 -19.90
CA ALA A 157 13.22 -46.23 -21.35
C ALA A 157 12.83 -47.66 -21.78
N VAL A 158 11.73 -47.80 -22.51
CA VAL A 158 11.41 -49.07 -23.19
C VAL A 158 11.39 -48.81 -24.70
N THR A 159 11.76 -49.82 -25.47
CA THR A 159 11.90 -49.75 -26.93
C THR A 159 10.63 -49.21 -27.58
N GLY A 160 10.70 -47.98 -28.10
CA GLY A 160 9.59 -47.29 -28.77
C GLY A 160 9.11 -46.01 -28.08
N GLY A 161 9.49 -45.73 -26.82
CA GLY A 161 9.08 -44.51 -26.13
C GLY A 161 9.46 -44.44 -24.65
N LEU A 162 9.43 -43.24 -24.06
CA LEU A 162 9.72 -43.00 -22.65
C LEU A 162 8.44 -43.18 -21.81
N HIS A 163 8.47 -44.06 -20.79
CA HIS A 163 7.38 -44.24 -19.83
C HIS A 163 7.82 -43.84 -18.41
N PHE A 164 6.97 -43.09 -17.71
CA PHE A 164 7.23 -42.56 -16.36
C PHE A 164 6.37 -43.30 -15.34
N ARG A 165 6.97 -43.76 -14.23
CA ARG A 165 6.22 -44.32 -13.10
C ARG A 165 5.85 -43.20 -12.14
N ALA A 166 4.55 -42.96 -11.95
CA ALA A 166 4.06 -42.06 -10.92
C ALA A 166 3.62 -42.89 -9.71
N THR A 167 4.32 -42.79 -8.59
CA THR A 167 3.70 -43.04 -7.27
C THR A 167 2.84 -41.85 -6.92
N ALA A 168 1.58 -42.10 -6.61
CA ALA A 168 0.50 -41.13 -6.49
C ALA A 168 0.89 -39.88 -5.65
N GLY A 169 0.99 -38.74 -6.32
CA GLY A 169 0.96 -37.39 -5.75
C GLY A 169 0.00 -36.54 -6.58
N PRO A 170 -0.56 -35.43 -6.04
CA PRO A 170 -1.74 -34.78 -6.63
C PRO A 170 -1.41 -34.23 -8.02
N SER A 171 -2.22 -34.61 -9.01
CA SER A 171 -2.01 -34.22 -10.39
C SER A 171 -2.26 -32.72 -10.58
N LEU A 172 -1.25 -31.97 -11.02
CA LEU A 172 -1.45 -30.63 -11.58
C LEU A 172 -2.48 -30.71 -12.72
N THR A 173 -3.36 -29.73 -12.82
CA THR A 173 -4.35 -29.62 -13.90
C THR A 173 -3.67 -29.26 -15.23
N VAL A 174 -4.36 -29.48 -16.36
CA VAL A 174 -3.85 -29.12 -17.70
C VAL A 174 -3.55 -27.62 -17.80
N GLN A 175 -4.35 -26.80 -17.12
CA GLN A 175 -4.19 -25.35 -17.08
C GLN A 175 -2.98 -24.93 -16.26
N GLU A 176 -2.74 -25.54 -15.09
CA GLU A 176 -1.53 -25.30 -14.28
C GLU A 176 -0.26 -25.69 -15.04
N ARG A 177 -0.28 -26.80 -15.79
CA ARG A 177 0.84 -27.21 -16.65
C ARG A 177 1.14 -26.21 -17.77
N ALA A 178 0.12 -25.67 -18.43
CA ALA A 178 0.29 -24.68 -19.50
C ALA A 178 0.86 -23.36 -18.97
N ILE A 179 0.39 -22.91 -17.80
CA ILE A 179 0.87 -21.69 -17.17
C ILE A 179 2.32 -21.87 -16.67
N LEU A 180 2.64 -23.02 -16.08
CA LEU A 180 4.00 -23.37 -15.65
C LEU A 180 4.98 -23.36 -16.83
N SER A 181 4.57 -23.92 -17.96
CA SER A 181 5.35 -23.94 -19.19
C SER A 181 5.59 -22.54 -19.77
N GLY A 182 4.58 -21.67 -19.76
CA GLY A 182 4.72 -20.27 -20.15
C GLY A 182 5.65 -19.46 -19.22
N LEU A 183 5.61 -19.74 -17.91
CA LEU A 183 6.51 -19.16 -16.91
C LEU A 183 7.96 -19.62 -17.11
N LEU A 184 8.19 -20.90 -17.41
CA LEU A 184 9.52 -21.45 -17.69
C LEU A 184 10.16 -20.80 -18.92
N ARG A 185 9.38 -20.56 -20.00
CA ARG A 185 9.87 -19.86 -21.19
C ARG A 185 10.20 -18.40 -20.92
N ARG A 186 9.39 -17.73 -20.10
CA ARG A 186 9.63 -16.33 -19.70
C ARG A 186 10.86 -16.22 -18.79
N ILE A 187 11.00 -17.11 -17.82
CA ILE A 187 12.15 -17.11 -16.89
C ILE A 187 13.44 -17.52 -17.61
N ALA A 188 13.38 -18.37 -18.64
CA ALA A 188 14.52 -18.65 -19.51
C ALA A 188 14.98 -17.43 -20.35
N LEU A 189 14.10 -16.45 -20.60
CA LEU A 189 14.45 -15.18 -21.26
C LEU A 189 15.08 -14.17 -20.28
N PHE A 190 14.77 -14.26 -18.99
CA PHE A 190 15.34 -13.41 -17.95
C PHE A 190 16.66 -13.99 -17.47
N THR A 191 17.75 -13.47 -18.02
CA THR A 191 19.15 -13.67 -17.61
C THR A 191 19.46 -13.17 -16.19
N ASP A 192 18.52 -13.32 -15.25
CA ASP A 192 18.66 -13.00 -13.83
C ASP A 192 18.65 -14.32 -13.00
N PRO A 193 19.80 -14.74 -12.45
CA PRO A 193 19.93 -15.97 -11.66
C PRO A 193 18.93 -16.08 -10.49
N GLY A 194 18.46 -14.95 -9.93
CA GLY A 194 17.48 -14.95 -8.85
C GLY A 194 16.08 -15.39 -9.27
N ALA A 195 15.71 -15.22 -10.54
CA ALA A 195 14.40 -15.64 -11.07
C ALA A 195 14.30 -17.16 -11.24
N LEU A 196 15.41 -17.79 -11.66
CA LEU A 196 15.53 -19.24 -11.81
C LEU A 196 15.53 -19.94 -10.45
N ASP A 197 16.31 -19.45 -9.49
CA ASP A 197 16.39 -20.00 -8.13
C ASP A 197 15.03 -20.00 -7.42
N TRP A 198 14.30 -18.88 -7.53
CA TRP A 198 12.93 -18.79 -7.03
C TRP A 198 12.00 -19.82 -7.68
N LEU A 199 12.09 -20.00 -9.00
CA LEU A 199 11.21 -20.90 -9.74
C LEU A 199 11.39 -22.35 -9.31
N PHE A 200 12.63 -22.80 -9.08
CA PHE A 200 12.91 -24.15 -8.59
C PHE A 200 12.37 -24.34 -7.18
N THR A 201 12.66 -23.39 -6.29
CA THR A 201 12.16 -23.43 -4.91
C THR A 201 10.63 -23.43 -4.86
N TRP A 202 9.98 -22.65 -5.72
CA TRP A 202 8.53 -22.56 -5.82
C TRP A 202 7.89 -23.81 -6.45
N HIS A 203 8.55 -24.44 -7.43
CA HIS A 203 8.09 -25.72 -7.98
C HIS A 203 8.19 -26.85 -6.95
N GLU A 204 9.29 -26.93 -6.19
CA GLU A 204 9.44 -27.90 -5.10
C GLU A 204 8.37 -27.69 -4.01
N TRP A 205 8.09 -26.44 -3.65
CA TRP A 205 7.00 -26.10 -2.72
C TRP A 205 5.63 -26.57 -3.22
N LEU A 206 5.34 -26.42 -4.53
CA LEU A 206 4.11 -26.94 -5.12
C LEU A 206 4.04 -28.47 -5.10
N GLN A 207 5.14 -29.15 -5.44
CA GLN A 207 5.21 -30.62 -5.43
C GLN A 207 5.02 -31.20 -4.02
N GLN A 208 5.46 -30.48 -2.99
CA GLN A 208 5.24 -30.83 -1.59
C GLN A 208 3.82 -30.52 -1.10
N GLY A 209 2.89 -30.18 -2.00
CA GLY A 209 1.50 -29.86 -1.63
C GLY A 209 1.37 -28.52 -0.91
N ARG A 210 2.27 -27.56 -1.17
CA ARG A 210 2.32 -26.23 -0.56
C ARG A 210 2.64 -26.24 0.95
N VAL A 211 3.32 -27.28 1.41
CA VAL A 211 3.78 -27.41 2.79
C VAL A 211 5.02 -26.54 3.00
N GLY A 212 5.06 -25.78 4.11
CA GLY A 212 6.16 -24.87 4.44
C GLY A 212 6.03 -23.46 3.86
N ALA A 213 7.05 -22.63 4.10
CA ALA A 213 7.01 -21.22 3.74
C ALA A 213 7.05 -21.03 2.21
N ARG A 214 6.09 -20.26 1.69
CA ARG A 214 6.01 -19.95 0.27
C ARG A 214 7.26 -19.19 -0.21
N PRO A 215 7.93 -19.62 -1.29
CA PRO A 215 9.13 -18.96 -1.79
C PRO A 215 8.85 -17.54 -2.26
N ARG A 216 9.70 -16.60 -1.81
CA ARG A 216 9.53 -15.17 -2.04
C ARG A 216 9.93 -14.78 -3.46
N LEU A 217 8.97 -14.23 -4.21
CA LEU A 217 9.16 -13.80 -5.60
C LEU A 217 10.17 -12.62 -5.66
N PRO A 218 11.21 -12.68 -6.50
CA PRO A 218 12.11 -11.57 -6.73
C PRO A 218 11.35 -10.34 -7.23
N LYS A 219 11.69 -9.17 -6.71
CA LYS A 219 10.94 -7.91 -6.94
C LYS A 219 10.81 -7.54 -8.41
N ARG A 220 11.90 -7.68 -9.18
CA ARG A 220 11.87 -7.43 -10.64
C ARG A 220 10.94 -8.40 -11.36
N LEU A 221 11.00 -9.68 -11.00
CA LEU A 221 10.13 -10.71 -11.56
C LEU A 221 8.66 -10.49 -11.17
N ALA A 222 8.38 -9.95 -9.99
CA ALA A 222 7.03 -9.59 -9.56
C ALA A 222 6.45 -8.46 -10.41
N ASP A 223 7.24 -7.40 -10.65
CA ASP A 223 6.83 -6.27 -11.49
C ASP A 223 6.61 -6.72 -12.95
N ASP A 224 7.49 -7.58 -13.47
CA ASP A 224 7.39 -8.11 -14.84
C ASP A 224 6.20 -9.08 -15.03
N LEU A 225 5.83 -9.84 -14.00
CA LEU A 225 4.68 -10.76 -14.05
C LEU A 225 3.33 -10.08 -13.83
N ALA A 226 3.33 -8.90 -13.20
CA ALA A 226 2.13 -8.12 -12.87
C ALA A 226 1.86 -6.95 -13.83
N ASP A 227 2.63 -6.83 -14.92
CA ASP A 227 2.44 -5.81 -15.95
C ASP A 227 1.03 -5.88 -16.57
N GLU A 228 0.32 -4.76 -16.59
CA GLU A 228 -1.09 -4.69 -17.01
C GLU A 228 -1.29 -4.91 -18.52
N GLU A 229 -0.25 -4.72 -19.32
CA GLU A 229 -0.33 -4.75 -20.78
C GLU A 229 0.18 -6.09 -21.35
N PHE A 230 1.15 -6.74 -20.70
CA PHE A 230 1.80 -7.98 -21.18
C PHE A 230 2.05 -9.06 -20.09
N GLY A 231 1.69 -8.81 -18.83
CA GLY A 231 1.88 -9.73 -17.69
C GLY A 231 0.90 -10.92 -17.63
N LEU A 232 0.92 -11.67 -16.53
CA LEU A 232 -0.07 -12.74 -16.30
C LEU A 232 -1.36 -12.12 -15.75
N GLY A 233 -2.51 -12.57 -16.26
CA GLY A 233 -3.80 -12.10 -15.76
C GLY A 233 -4.03 -12.49 -14.29
N PRO A 234 -4.84 -11.74 -13.52
CA PRO A 234 -5.07 -11.98 -12.09
C PRO A 234 -5.53 -13.40 -11.76
N ALA A 235 -6.31 -14.04 -12.65
CA ALA A 235 -6.75 -15.42 -12.49
C ALA A 235 -5.60 -16.42 -12.63
N GLN A 236 -4.67 -16.20 -13.58
CA GLN A 236 -3.51 -17.06 -13.81
C GLN A 236 -2.52 -16.95 -12.65
N LEU A 237 -2.32 -15.75 -12.13
CA LEU A 237 -1.50 -15.51 -10.92
C LEU A 237 -2.07 -16.23 -9.69
N ARG A 238 -3.41 -16.27 -9.52
CA ARG A 238 -4.07 -17.02 -8.44
C ARG A 238 -3.95 -18.54 -8.61
N THR A 239 -4.11 -19.06 -9.83
CA THR A 239 -3.97 -20.50 -10.11
C THR A 239 -2.57 -21.00 -9.75
N LEU A 240 -1.55 -20.19 -9.98
CA LEU A 240 -0.17 -20.49 -9.59
C LEU A 240 0.10 -20.27 -8.09
N GLY A 241 -0.88 -19.81 -7.32
CA GLY A 241 -0.67 -19.38 -5.94
C GLY A 241 0.38 -18.26 -5.84
N ILE A 242 0.56 -17.44 -6.90
CA ILE A 242 1.39 -16.25 -6.89
C ILE A 242 0.66 -15.09 -6.17
N THR A 243 -0.66 -15.05 -6.29
CA THR A 243 -1.55 -14.21 -5.46
C THR A 243 -2.44 -15.11 -4.60
N GLY A 244 -2.88 -14.60 -3.44
CA GLY A 244 -3.69 -15.36 -2.47
C GLY A 244 -5.11 -15.72 -2.98
N PRO A 245 -5.86 -16.57 -2.26
CA PRO A 245 -7.16 -17.10 -2.70
C PRO A 245 -8.27 -16.06 -2.85
N SER A 246 -8.15 -14.90 -2.22
CA SER A 246 -9.11 -13.80 -2.33
C SER A 246 -8.65 -12.83 -3.41
N GLY A 247 -9.47 -12.66 -4.44
CA GLY A 247 -9.30 -11.64 -5.47
C GLY A 247 -9.48 -10.23 -4.88
N SER A 248 -8.46 -9.71 -4.21
CA SER A 248 -8.29 -8.27 -4.06
C SER A 248 -7.70 -7.75 -5.37
N ALA A 249 -8.50 -7.02 -6.15
CA ALA A 249 -7.95 -6.02 -7.05
C ALA A 249 -6.95 -5.17 -6.23
N SER A 250 -5.71 -5.05 -6.71
CA SER A 250 -4.76 -4.06 -6.19
C SER A 250 -4.62 -4.05 -4.65
N VAL A 251 -3.83 -4.98 -4.09
CA VAL A 251 -2.81 -4.46 -3.16
C VAL A 251 -1.82 -3.75 -4.07
N ALA A 252 -2.12 -2.49 -4.39
CA ALA A 252 -1.16 -1.59 -5.04
C ALA A 252 0.15 -1.82 -4.29
N ALA A 253 1.17 -2.26 -5.03
CA ALA A 253 2.49 -2.58 -4.55
C ALA A 253 3.07 -1.38 -3.80
N THR A 254 2.67 -1.23 -2.55
CA THR A 254 3.24 -0.28 -1.62
C THR A 254 4.32 -1.10 -0.96
N GLN A 255 5.56 -0.83 -1.36
CA GLN A 255 6.70 -1.49 -0.77
C GLN A 255 6.58 -1.37 0.75
N PRO A 256 6.69 -2.49 1.50
CA PRO A 256 6.79 -2.41 2.94
C PRO A 256 7.85 -1.37 3.31
N ARG A 257 7.53 -0.49 4.26
CA ARG A 257 8.49 0.52 4.73
C ARG A 257 9.83 -0.16 5.07
N PRO A 258 10.98 0.46 4.78
CA PRO A 258 12.26 0.00 5.33
C PRO A 258 12.16 -0.14 6.85
N GLY A 259 12.27 -1.38 7.35
CA GLY A 259 12.11 -1.71 8.77
C GLY A 259 10.78 -2.35 9.16
N SER A 260 9.82 -2.56 8.26
CA SER A 260 8.61 -3.35 8.58
C SER A 260 8.99 -4.81 8.81
N THR A 261 8.54 -5.37 9.92
CA THR A 261 8.76 -6.78 10.26
C THR A 261 7.78 -7.68 9.50
N ARG A 262 8.06 -9.00 9.51
CA ARG A 262 7.10 -10.00 9.03
C ARG A 262 5.76 -9.89 9.76
N ARG A 263 5.82 -9.65 11.08
CA ARG A 263 4.64 -9.47 11.93
C ARG A 263 3.80 -8.26 11.49
N ASP A 264 4.44 -7.16 11.12
CA ASP A 264 3.72 -5.98 10.63
C ASP A 264 2.91 -6.26 9.35
N ALA A 265 3.49 -7.06 8.45
CA ALA A 265 2.80 -7.48 7.24
C ALA A 265 1.62 -8.41 7.54
N GLU A 266 1.79 -9.36 8.46
CA GLU A 266 0.74 -10.30 8.88
C GLU A 266 -0.46 -9.56 9.52
N ILE A 267 -0.20 -8.63 10.45
CA ILE A 267 -1.25 -7.80 11.06
C ILE A 267 -1.97 -6.94 10.00
N THR A 268 -1.22 -6.28 9.12
CA THR A 268 -1.80 -5.42 8.06
C THR A 268 -2.68 -6.21 7.11
N ILE A 269 -2.26 -7.43 6.74
CA ILE A 269 -3.07 -8.34 5.91
C ILE A 269 -4.33 -8.76 6.66
N SER A 270 -4.21 -9.13 7.94
CA SER A 270 -5.36 -9.50 8.78
C SER A 270 -6.41 -8.40 8.82
N ILE A 271 -5.98 -7.16 9.10
CA ILE A 271 -6.87 -5.98 9.12
C ILE A 271 -7.58 -5.80 7.78
N HIS A 272 -6.86 -5.87 6.66
CA HIS A 272 -7.46 -5.67 5.33
C HIS A 272 -8.35 -6.83 4.85
N ASN A 273 -8.20 -8.03 5.43
CA ASN A 273 -9.15 -9.12 5.22
C ASN A 273 -10.45 -8.89 6.01
N HIS A 274 -10.40 -8.14 7.10
CA HIS A 274 -11.55 -7.87 7.98
C HIS A 274 -12.29 -6.58 7.59
N ILE A 275 -11.55 -5.51 7.26
CA ILE A 275 -12.07 -4.17 7.01
C ILE A 275 -11.68 -3.69 5.61
N LYS A 276 -12.69 -3.22 4.87
CA LYS A 276 -12.51 -2.65 3.53
C LYS A 276 -11.77 -1.31 3.58
N THR A 277 -11.22 -0.92 2.44
CA THR A 277 -10.58 0.40 2.28
C THR A 277 -11.62 1.51 2.37
N PHE A 278 -11.22 2.67 2.89
CA PHE A 278 -12.08 3.82 3.17
C PHE A 278 -12.87 4.29 1.94
N CYS A 279 -12.20 4.33 0.78
CA CYS A 279 -12.84 4.67 -0.49
C CYS A 279 -12.08 4.02 -1.66
N ASN A 280 -12.81 3.33 -2.53
CA ASN A 280 -12.31 2.74 -3.77
C ASN A 280 -13.19 3.17 -4.95
N ASP A 281 -12.72 4.18 -5.69
CA ASP A 281 -13.47 4.76 -6.81
C ASP A 281 -13.67 3.78 -7.98
N ASP A 282 -12.88 2.69 -8.05
CA ASP A 282 -12.96 1.70 -9.12
C ASP A 282 -14.08 0.67 -8.91
N THR A 283 -14.76 0.72 -7.76
CA THR A 283 -15.85 -0.20 -7.40
C THR A 283 -17.16 0.56 -7.17
N PRO A 284 -18.29 0.14 -7.78
CA PRO A 284 -19.57 0.86 -7.68
C PRO A 284 -20.02 1.20 -6.25
N ASP A 285 -19.81 0.28 -5.29
CA ASP A 285 -20.14 0.47 -3.87
C ASP A 285 -18.88 0.70 -3.00
N GLY A 286 -17.80 1.20 -3.62
CA GLY A 286 -16.51 1.37 -2.97
C GLY A 286 -16.37 2.61 -2.09
N ASN A 287 -17.38 3.49 -2.05
CA ASN A 287 -17.38 4.72 -1.26
C ASN A 287 -18.57 4.75 -0.28
N PRO A 288 -18.60 3.88 0.74
CA PRO A 288 -19.75 3.72 1.64
C PRO A 288 -20.04 4.97 2.48
N TRP A 289 -19.03 5.81 2.73
CA TRP A 289 -19.18 7.08 3.43
C TRP A 289 -19.62 8.24 2.52
N ASN A 290 -19.72 8.01 1.21
CA ASN A 290 -19.92 9.03 0.19
C ASN A 290 -18.96 10.23 0.38
N VAL A 291 -17.67 9.93 0.61
CA VAL A 291 -16.66 10.93 0.94
C VAL A 291 -16.15 11.65 -0.29
N HIS A 292 -15.94 12.96 -0.12
CA HIS A 292 -15.23 13.81 -1.06
C HIS A 292 -14.02 14.45 -0.37
N PHE A 293 -12.86 14.40 -1.01
CA PHE A 293 -11.62 14.95 -0.45
C PHE A 293 -11.29 16.31 -1.06
N SER A 294 -10.75 17.22 -0.25
CA SER A 294 -10.28 18.53 -0.72
C SER A 294 -8.93 18.90 -0.12
N SER A 295 -8.08 19.52 -0.94
CA SER A 295 -6.76 20.04 -0.55
C SER A 295 -6.91 21.37 0.20
N GLY A 296 -7.63 21.37 1.33
CA GLY A 296 -8.09 22.58 2.01
C GLY A 296 -9.17 23.30 1.21
N LEU A 297 -9.45 24.55 1.55
CA LEU A 297 -10.27 25.46 0.74
C LEU A 297 -9.40 26.46 -0.03
N PHE A 298 -8.27 26.88 0.54
CA PHE A 298 -7.39 27.88 -0.04
C PHE A 298 -5.96 27.37 -0.19
N ASN A 299 -5.36 27.60 -1.35
CA ASN A 299 -3.95 27.31 -1.55
C ASN A 299 -3.11 28.44 -0.97
N THR A 300 -2.25 28.12 -0.01
CA THR A 300 -1.48 29.14 0.70
C THR A 300 -0.53 29.96 -0.18
N THR A 301 -0.19 29.47 -1.37
CA THR A 301 0.66 30.17 -2.34
C THR A 301 -0.16 30.94 -3.38
N PHE A 302 -1.17 30.29 -4.00
CA PHE A 302 -1.91 30.88 -5.12
C PHE A 302 -3.03 31.83 -4.68
N ASP A 303 -3.60 31.63 -3.49
CA ASP A 303 -4.72 32.43 -2.96
C ASP A 303 -4.24 33.51 -1.97
N ALA A 304 -2.95 33.85 -1.96
CA ALA A 304 -2.38 34.79 -0.99
C ALA A 304 -3.00 36.20 -1.06
N ASN A 305 -3.60 36.57 -2.18
CA ASN A 305 -4.28 37.84 -2.40
C ASN A 305 -5.63 37.98 -1.67
N VAL A 306 -6.23 36.88 -1.19
CA VAL A 306 -7.48 36.89 -0.41
C VAL A 306 -7.25 36.71 1.08
N PHE A 307 -5.99 36.75 1.53
CA PHE A 307 -5.60 36.59 2.93
C PHE A 307 -5.33 37.95 3.57
N TYR A 308 -6.01 38.21 4.67
CA TYR A 308 -5.88 39.45 5.43
C TYR A 308 -5.20 39.17 6.76
N ASP A 309 -4.18 39.94 7.11
CA ASP A 309 -3.55 39.87 8.42
C ASP A 309 -4.29 40.74 9.44
N GLU A 310 -4.10 40.43 10.72
CA GLU A 310 -4.76 41.12 11.84
C GLU A 310 -4.50 42.63 11.86
N LYS A 311 -3.26 43.07 11.56
CA LYS A 311 -2.90 44.49 11.64
C LYS A 311 -3.65 45.28 10.58
N SER A 312 -3.71 44.75 9.35
CA SER A 312 -4.46 45.35 8.25
C SER A 312 -5.96 45.47 8.59
N LEU A 313 -6.57 44.39 9.08
CA LEU A 313 -8.00 44.39 9.45
C LEU A 313 -8.32 45.40 10.56
N ARG A 314 -7.50 45.47 11.61
CA ARG A 314 -7.69 46.45 12.68
C ARG A 314 -7.56 47.89 12.17
N SER A 315 -6.63 48.16 11.26
CA SER A 315 -6.45 49.49 10.66
C SER A 315 -7.63 49.92 9.77
N GLU A 316 -8.35 48.96 9.21
CA GLU A 316 -9.55 49.16 8.39
C GLU A 316 -10.87 49.17 9.21
N GLY A 317 -10.79 49.21 10.55
CA GLY A 317 -11.94 49.33 11.44
C GLY A 317 -12.70 48.02 11.70
N TRP A 318 -12.10 46.86 11.41
CA TRP A 318 -12.70 45.57 11.78
C TRP A 318 -12.52 45.28 13.26
N THR A 319 -13.54 44.66 13.86
CA THR A 319 -13.52 44.26 15.28
C THR A 319 -13.41 42.74 15.40
N LEU A 320 -12.44 42.27 16.19
CA LEU A 320 -12.27 40.84 16.48
C LEU A 320 -13.32 40.37 17.48
N THR A 321 -14.13 39.37 17.11
CA THR A 321 -15.13 38.71 17.96
C THR A 321 -14.86 37.21 17.96
N GLY A 322 -14.39 36.66 19.08
CA GLY A 322 -13.82 35.32 19.12
C GLY A 322 -12.56 35.26 18.25
N ASN A 323 -12.56 34.39 17.23
CA ASN A 323 -11.48 34.28 16.24
C ASN A 323 -11.88 34.82 14.85
N SER A 324 -13.02 35.51 14.73
CA SER A 324 -13.50 36.09 13.48
C SER A 324 -13.51 37.61 13.55
N PHE A 325 -13.23 38.28 12.44
CA PHE A 325 -13.36 39.74 12.33
C PHE A 325 -14.73 40.10 11.77
N VAL A 326 -15.37 41.11 12.36
CA VAL A 326 -16.70 41.59 11.96
C VAL A 326 -16.64 43.10 11.69
N ARG A 327 -17.29 43.53 10.61
CA ARG A 327 -17.50 44.95 10.27
C ARG A 327 -18.81 45.08 9.53
N GLU A 328 -19.76 45.81 10.11
CA GLU A 328 -21.14 45.92 9.59
C GLU A 328 -21.72 44.51 9.35
N ASP A 329 -22.19 44.22 8.13
CA ASP A 329 -22.72 42.91 7.72
C ASP A 329 -21.65 41.95 7.18
N SER A 330 -20.38 42.35 7.20
CA SER A 330 -19.28 41.53 6.69
C SER A 330 -18.56 40.76 7.79
N VAL A 331 -18.25 39.50 7.49
CA VAL A 331 -17.50 38.61 8.39
C VAL A 331 -16.28 38.06 7.68
N MET A 332 -15.17 38.04 8.40
CA MET A 332 -13.88 37.47 8.03
C MET A 332 -13.61 36.28 8.93
N LEU A 333 -13.56 35.08 8.34
CA LEU A 333 -13.34 33.82 9.04
C LEU A 333 -11.85 33.51 9.18
N PRO A 334 -11.45 32.83 10.26
CA PRO A 334 -10.06 32.44 10.46
C PRO A 334 -9.59 31.44 9.40
N LEU A 335 -8.37 31.62 8.90
CA LEU A 335 -7.69 30.64 8.05
C LEU A 335 -6.97 29.61 8.94
N TYR A 336 -7.60 28.46 9.15
CA TYR A 336 -7.04 27.36 9.90
C TYR A 336 -5.86 26.70 9.15
N ASP A 337 -4.73 26.58 9.86
CA ASP A 337 -3.58 25.78 9.47
C ASP A 337 -3.60 24.43 10.20
N ALA A 338 -3.06 23.39 9.57
CA ALA A 338 -2.92 22.07 10.16
C ALA A 338 -2.24 22.06 11.53
N LYS A 339 -1.27 22.95 11.78
CA LYS A 339 -0.55 23.04 13.06
C LYS A 339 -1.44 23.49 14.23
N MET A 340 -2.56 24.16 13.95
CA MET A 340 -3.53 24.64 14.95
C MET A 340 -4.32 23.50 15.59
N THR A 341 -4.23 22.28 15.03
CA THR A 341 -5.08 21.16 15.40
C THR A 341 -4.28 19.94 15.89
N ARG A 342 -4.90 19.16 16.77
CA ARG A 342 -4.47 17.82 17.19
C ARG A 342 -5.70 16.93 17.40
N HIS A 343 -5.51 15.63 17.62
CA HIS A 343 -6.61 14.69 17.87
C HIS A 343 -7.58 15.24 18.93
N PHE A 344 -8.85 15.40 18.53
CA PHE A 344 -9.92 15.93 19.37
C PHE A 344 -9.63 17.31 19.99
N ASP A 345 -8.78 18.10 19.34
CA ASP A 345 -8.40 19.43 19.82
C ASP A 345 -8.23 20.38 18.63
N HIS A 346 -9.28 21.16 18.38
CA HIS A 346 -9.31 22.16 17.31
C HIS A 346 -8.52 23.43 17.65
N ARG A 347 -8.05 23.59 18.90
CA ARG A 347 -7.37 24.80 19.38
C ARG A 347 -5.97 24.53 19.95
N PHE A 348 -5.33 23.46 19.50
CA PHE A 348 -4.04 22.98 20.01
C PHE A 348 -2.91 24.02 20.03
N THR A 349 -2.78 24.85 18.98
CA THR A 349 -1.82 25.96 18.93
C THR A 349 -2.48 27.25 18.50
N THR A 350 -1.85 28.38 18.78
CA THR A 350 -2.36 29.72 18.42
C THR A 350 -1.24 30.59 17.84
N HIS A 351 -1.57 31.47 16.90
CA HIS A 351 -0.64 32.50 16.40
C HIS A 351 -0.69 33.81 17.20
N ALA A 352 -1.51 33.87 18.26
CA ALA A 352 -1.63 35.04 19.12
C ALA A 352 -0.27 35.51 19.65
N GLY A 353 -0.02 36.83 19.59
CA GLY A 353 1.17 37.46 20.17
C GLY A 353 2.50 37.17 19.47
N MET A 354 2.52 36.43 18.35
CA MET A 354 3.75 36.20 17.60
C MET A 354 4.06 37.35 16.63
N ALA A 355 5.29 37.88 16.69
CA ALA A 355 5.77 38.81 15.68
C ALA A 355 5.88 38.11 14.30
N GLN A 356 5.60 38.83 13.20
CA GLN A 356 5.59 38.26 11.84
C GLN A 356 6.86 37.47 11.47
N THR A 357 8.03 37.89 12.00
CA THR A 357 9.34 37.24 11.79
C THR A 357 9.47 35.90 12.51
N GLN A 358 8.78 35.71 13.65
CA GLN A 358 8.78 34.46 14.42
C GLN A 358 7.83 33.42 13.81
N ILE A 359 6.72 33.87 13.19
CA ILE A 359 5.71 33.01 12.57
C ILE A 359 6.28 32.16 11.42
N ASN A 360 7.27 32.66 10.69
CA ASN A 360 7.86 31.94 9.54
C ASN A 360 8.85 30.84 9.96
N ASN A 361 9.49 30.98 11.13
CA ASN A 361 10.63 30.14 11.51
C ASN A 361 10.34 29.19 12.67
N ASN A 362 9.30 29.45 13.47
CA ASN A 362 8.96 28.64 14.64
C ASN A 362 7.56 28.02 14.51
N PRO A 363 7.34 26.81 15.06
CA PRO A 363 5.99 26.30 15.24
C PRO A 363 5.20 27.25 16.17
N PRO A 364 3.89 27.45 15.94
CA PRO A 364 3.06 28.24 16.83
C PRO A 364 3.07 27.63 18.25
N PRO A 365 3.05 28.48 19.31
CA PRO A 365 2.97 28.00 20.68
C PRO A 365 1.69 27.22 20.91
N ARG A 366 1.77 26.21 21.77
CA ARG A 366 0.60 25.46 22.23
C ARG A 366 -0.19 26.30 23.21
N LEU A 367 -1.53 26.19 23.15
CA LEU A 367 -2.36 26.69 24.26
C LEU A 367 -2.02 25.91 25.54
N THR A 368 -2.01 26.61 26.66
CA THR A 368 -1.74 26.04 27.97
C THR A 368 -2.93 25.25 28.50
N LEU A 369 -2.75 24.49 29.58
CA LEU A 369 -3.88 23.83 30.24
C LEU A 369 -4.92 24.84 30.74
N GLU A 370 -4.46 25.98 31.27
CA GLU A 370 -5.33 27.06 31.74
C GLU A 370 -6.18 27.64 30.60
N ASP A 371 -5.58 27.86 29.42
CA ASP A 371 -6.29 28.30 28.22
C ASP A 371 -7.38 27.30 27.80
N HIS A 372 -7.09 25.99 27.89
CA HIS A 372 -8.08 24.95 27.57
C HIS A 372 -9.21 24.87 28.59
N CYS A 373 -8.99 25.29 29.83
CA CYS A 373 -10.03 25.35 30.86
C CYS A 373 -11.00 26.52 30.67
N ASP A 374 -10.73 27.48 29.77
CA ASP A 374 -11.71 28.52 29.40
C ASP A 374 -12.40 28.13 28.08
N PRO A 375 -13.74 27.92 28.06
CA PRO A 375 -14.47 27.52 26.87
C PRO A 375 -14.63 28.65 25.84
N ASN A 376 -14.21 29.87 26.16
CA ASN A 376 -14.24 31.05 25.28
C ASN A 376 -12.91 31.29 24.58
N ILE A 377 -11.82 30.65 25.03
CA ILE A 377 -10.52 30.77 24.37
C ILE A 377 -10.54 29.96 23.08
N VAL A 378 -10.22 30.65 21.99
CA VAL A 378 -10.17 30.13 20.63
C VAL A 378 -8.75 30.25 20.08
N SER A 379 -8.43 29.42 19.08
CA SER A 379 -7.17 29.57 18.36
C SER A 379 -7.23 30.75 17.39
N LEU A 380 -6.22 31.62 17.43
CA LEU A 380 -6.07 32.72 16.47
C LEU A 380 -5.19 32.29 15.29
N PRO A 381 -5.66 32.50 14.05
CA PRO A 381 -4.91 32.17 12.85
C PRO A 381 -3.87 33.26 12.56
N ARG A 382 -3.05 33.01 11.54
CA ARG A 382 -2.19 34.04 10.93
C ARG A 382 -2.97 34.99 10.01
N TYR A 383 -4.00 34.48 9.36
CA TYR A 383 -4.75 35.18 8.31
C TYR A 383 -6.24 34.92 8.44
N TRP A 384 -7.03 35.81 7.85
CA TRP A 384 -8.47 35.69 7.71
C TRP A 384 -8.88 35.81 6.25
N VAL A 385 -10.04 35.25 5.93
CA VAL A 385 -10.64 35.26 4.59
C VAL A 385 -12.11 35.66 4.70
N PHE A 386 -12.65 36.37 3.72
CA PHE A 386 -14.06 36.74 3.74
C PHE A 386 -14.95 35.49 3.78
N LYS A 387 -15.98 35.54 4.63
CA LYS A 387 -16.96 34.47 4.78
C LYS A 387 -17.63 34.10 3.45
N ARG A 388 -17.92 35.08 2.59
CA ARG A 388 -18.51 34.83 1.25
C ARG A 388 -17.63 33.95 0.36
N ASP A 389 -16.30 34.06 0.46
CA ASP A 389 -15.37 33.28 -0.35
C ASP A 389 -15.29 31.84 0.19
N VAL A 390 -15.35 31.68 1.52
CA VAL A 390 -15.48 30.37 2.17
C VAL A 390 -16.78 29.69 1.76
N ASP A 391 -17.90 30.41 1.85
CA ASP A 391 -19.23 29.88 1.51
C ASP A 391 -19.31 29.48 0.04
N SER A 392 -18.80 30.30 -0.87
CA SER A 392 -18.74 29.97 -2.30
C SER A 392 -17.93 28.71 -2.59
N LYS A 393 -16.81 28.48 -1.88
CA LYS A 393 -16.01 27.25 -2.06
C LYS A 393 -16.70 25.99 -1.53
N LEU A 394 -17.58 26.14 -0.53
CA LEU A 394 -18.35 25.06 0.11
C LEU A 394 -19.74 24.83 -0.52
N GLU A 395 -20.20 25.76 -1.35
CA GLU A 395 -21.49 25.68 -2.02
C GLU A 395 -21.67 24.35 -2.78
N GLY A 396 -22.81 23.69 -2.54
CA GLY A 396 -23.13 22.37 -3.10
C GLY A 396 -22.30 21.20 -2.56
N LYS A 397 -21.32 21.43 -1.66
CA LYS A 397 -20.43 20.39 -1.12
C LYS A 397 -20.66 20.11 0.36
N TRP A 398 -20.87 21.17 1.15
CA TRP A 398 -20.93 21.05 2.60
C TRP A 398 -21.79 22.13 3.25
N THR A 399 -22.74 21.71 4.08
CA THR A 399 -23.71 22.60 4.74
C THR A 399 -23.54 22.67 6.25
N LYS A 400 -22.71 21.80 6.84
CA LYS A 400 -22.54 21.72 8.30
C LYS A 400 -21.72 22.89 8.85
N GLY A 401 -21.95 23.22 10.12
CA GLY A 401 -21.24 24.28 10.85
C GLY A 401 -19.84 23.90 11.35
N TRP A 402 -19.33 22.74 10.94
CA TRP A 402 -18.04 22.17 11.30
C TRP A 402 -17.43 21.46 10.10
N MET A 403 -16.14 21.13 10.12
CA MET A 403 -15.45 20.39 9.05
C MET A 403 -14.48 19.37 9.64
N LEU A 404 -14.40 18.19 9.04
CA LEU A 404 -13.41 17.17 9.39
C LEU A 404 -12.22 17.22 8.41
N GLY A 405 -11.03 17.12 8.95
CA GLY A 405 -9.82 17.04 8.14
C GLY A 405 -8.66 16.39 8.87
N TRP A 406 -7.51 16.34 8.20
CA TRP A 406 -6.27 15.84 8.76
C TRP A 406 -5.07 16.68 8.33
N ARG A 407 -4.00 16.54 9.08
CA ARG A 407 -2.72 17.19 8.80
C ARG A 407 -2.02 16.48 7.65
N ASP A 408 -1.76 17.20 6.56
CA ASP A 408 -1.03 16.71 5.39
C ASP A 408 0.42 16.37 5.75
N VAL A 409 1.09 17.28 6.47
CA VAL A 409 2.51 17.14 6.77
C VAL A 409 2.69 16.22 7.97
N THR A 410 3.16 15.00 7.71
CA THR A 410 3.50 13.99 8.70
C THR A 410 4.77 13.26 8.30
N ARG A 411 5.70 13.06 9.24
CA ARG A 411 6.93 12.31 9.03
C ARG A 411 6.78 10.91 9.61
N GLY A 412 7.48 9.94 9.03
CA GLY A 412 7.54 8.57 9.58
C GLY A 412 8.19 8.46 10.97
N THR A 413 8.66 9.57 11.55
CA THR A 413 9.20 9.71 12.92
C THR A 413 8.27 10.49 13.84
N ASP A 414 7.11 10.93 13.38
CA ASP A 414 6.18 11.68 14.22
C ASP A 414 5.49 10.74 15.22
N GLU A 415 5.05 11.32 16.34
CA GLU A 415 4.33 10.60 17.39
C GLU A 415 3.07 9.93 16.85
N ARG A 416 2.39 10.55 15.88
CA ARG A 416 1.18 10.09 15.19
C ARG A 416 1.28 10.43 13.70
N THR A 417 0.87 9.51 12.82
CA THR A 417 0.91 9.72 11.37
C THR A 417 -0.41 10.27 10.85
N MET A 418 -1.54 9.74 11.30
CA MET A 418 -2.87 10.27 10.96
C MET A 418 -3.36 11.14 12.11
N ILE A 419 -3.32 12.46 11.93
CA ILE A 419 -3.85 13.42 12.90
C ILE A 419 -5.10 14.05 12.30
N ALA A 420 -6.24 13.44 12.62
CA ALA A 420 -7.56 13.89 12.20
C ALA A 420 -8.26 14.69 13.32
N THR A 421 -8.96 15.75 12.93
CA THR A 421 -9.62 16.67 13.85
C THR A 421 -10.85 17.31 13.20
N VAL A 422 -11.92 17.46 13.96
CA VAL A 422 -13.05 18.33 13.57
C VAL A 422 -12.76 19.77 14.01
N ILE A 423 -12.99 20.72 13.13
CA ILE A 423 -12.85 22.17 13.39
C ILE A 423 -14.18 22.89 13.11
N PRO A 424 -14.42 24.08 13.68
CA PRO A 424 -15.56 24.92 13.29
C PRO A 424 -15.50 25.32 11.82
N LYS A 425 -16.65 25.56 11.17
CA LYS A 425 -16.69 26.04 9.79
C LYS A 425 -15.88 27.33 9.64
N SER A 426 -14.81 27.26 8.85
CA SER A 426 -13.75 28.28 8.76
C SER A 426 -13.12 28.29 7.36
N ALA A 427 -12.20 29.23 7.10
CA ALA A 427 -11.28 29.07 5.97
C ALA A 427 -10.21 28.02 6.33
N VAL A 428 -9.73 27.26 5.35
CA VAL A 428 -8.78 26.16 5.59
C VAL A 428 -7.66 26.18 4.56
N GLY A 429 -6.41 26.19 5.02
CA GLY A 429 -5.23 26.13 4.14
C GLY A 429 -4.95 24.74 3.58
N ASP A 430 -4.19 24.66 2.49
CA ASP A 430 -3.94 23.42 1.74
C ASP A 430 -3.19 22.30 2.51
N LYS A 431 -2.61 22.63 3.67
CA LYS A 431 -1.94 21.66 4.55
C LYS A 431 -2.87 20.97 5.54
N PHE A 432 -4.10 21.46 5.70
CA PHE A 432 -5.16 20.74 6.41
C PHE A 432 -6.12 20.20 5.35
N ARG A 433 -5.99 18.91 5.06
CA ARG A 433 -6.79 18.23 4.05
C ARG A 433 -8.18 17.96 4.60
N LEU A 434 -9.21 18.20 3.80
CA LEU A 434 -10.60 18.04 4.23
C LEU A 434 -11.19 16.74 3.68
N VAL A 435 -12.09 16.16 4.48
CA VAL A 435 -12.98 15.07 4.09
C VAL A 435 -14.43 15.50 4.34
N PHE A 436 -15.22 15.47 3.28
CA PHE A 436 -16.66 15.75 3.32
C PHE A 436 -17.41 14.43 3.21
N ALA A 437 -17.70 13.81 4.36
CA ALA A 437 -18.46 12.57 4.45
C ALA A 437 -19.96 12.90 4.52
N GLN A 438 -20.76 12.38 3.59
CA GLN A 438 -22.20 12.65 3.54
C GLN A 438 -23.03 11.61 4.31
N ALA A 439 -22.44 10.47 4.65
CA ALA A 439 -23.07 9.47 5.51
C ALA A 439 -23.14 9.93 6.98
N ASP A 440 -24.07 9.32 7.73
CA ASP A 440 -24.24 9.53 9.17
C ASP A 440 -23.03 9.01 9.99
N HIS A 441 -23.04 9.23 11.30
CA HIS A 441 -21.98 8.88 12.26
C HIS A 441 -20.65 9.66 12.11
N PRO A 442 -20.67 11.01 12.05
CA PRO A 442 -19.45 11.81 11.89
C PRO A 442 -18.45 11.65 13.05
N ALA A 443 -18.96 11.46 14.28
CA ALA A 443 -18.12 11.16 15.44
C ALA A 443 -17.36 9.85 15.30
N CYS A 444 -18.01 8.81 14.76
CA CYS A 444 -17.40 7.52 14.52
C CYS A 444 -16.32 7.58 13.44
N LEU A 445 -16.55 8.37 12.37
CA LEU A 445 -15.51 8.60 11.38
C LEU A 445 -14.30 9.32 12.00
N GLN A 446 -14.53 10.39 12.77
CA GLN A 446 -13.46 11.10 13.47
C GLN A 446 -12.68 10.16 14.39
N ALA A 447 -13.36 9.32 15.17
CA ALA A 447 -12.74 8.39 16.10
C ALA A 447 -11.93 7.32 15.38
N ASN A 448 -12.46 6.73 14.31
CA ASN A 448 -11.77 5.72 13.51
C ASN A 448 -10.48 6.30 12.91
N LEU A 449 -10.56 7.48 12.28
CA LEU A 449 -9.40 8.19 11.72
C LEU A 449 -8.38 8.63 12.80
N SER A 450 -8.79 8.68 14.06
CA SER A 450 -7.96 9.04 15.20
C SER A 450 -7.38 7.84 15.95
N SER A 451 -7.80 6.61 15.63
CA SER A 451 -7.42 5.40 16.36
C SER A 451 -5.96 5.01 16.14
N LEU A 452 -5.35 4.36 17.15
CA LEU A 452 -3.99 3.82 17.05
C LEU A 452 -3.88 2.75 15.95
N VAL A 453 -4.89 1.89 15.81
CA VAL A 453 -4.86 0.82 14.80
C VAL A 453 -4.90 1.36 13.37
N LEU A 454 -5.70 2.40 13.10
CA LEU A 454 -5.71 3.05 11.80
C LEU A 454 -4.43 3.85 11.54
N ASP A 455 -3.91 4.55 12.54
CA ASP A 455 -2.62 5.25 12.43
C ASP A 455 -1.48 4.26 12.16
N TYR A 456 -1.51 3.09 12.80
CA TYR A 456 -0.61 1.99 12.50
C TYR A 456 -0.74 1.52 11.04
N SER A 457 -1.94 1.26 10.54
CA SER A 457 -2.16 0.93 9.12
C SER A 457 -1.64 2.02 8.18
N ALA A 458 -1.83 3.29 8.52
CA ALA A 458 -1.31 4.42 7.76
C ALA A 458 0.22 4.44 7.75
N ARG A 459 0.88 4.16 8.88
CA ARG A 459 2.35 4.08 8.98
C ARG A 459 2.95 2.99 8.12
N GLN A 460 2.27 1.86 7.94
CA GLN A 460 2.76 0.76 7.11
C GLN A 460 2.74 1.12 5.60
N LYS A 461 1.81 1.99 5.19
CA LYS A 461 1.65 2.41 3.79
C LYS A 461 2.33 3.75 3.46
N HIS A 462 2.47 4.63 4.44
CA HIS A 462 2.95 5.99 4.21
C HIS A 462 4.48 6.05 4.04
N ILE A 463 4.91 6.62 2.91
CA ILE A 463 6.31 6.93 2.61
C ILE A 463 6.40 8.42 2.28
N GLY A 464 7.25 9.15 3.00
CA GLY A 464 7.53 10.57 2.74
C GLY A 464 7.08 11.48 3.88
N VAL A 465 6.67 12.69 3.49
CA VAL A 465 6.30 13.77 4.42
C VAL A 465 4.84 14.26 4.26
N HIS A 466 4.12 13.74 3.26
CA HIS A 466 2.77 14.16 2.90
C HIS A 466 1.82 12.96 2.92
N LEU A 467 0.79 13.01 3.77
CA LEU A 467 -0.27 12.02 3.81
C LEU A 467 -1.32 12.30 2.73
N ASN A 468 -0.99 11.89 1.52
CA ASN A 468 -1.79 12.12 0.31
C ASN A 468 -3.11 11.34 0.31
N PHE A 469 -4.09 11.82 -0.48
CA PHE A 469 -5.41 11.20 -0.62
C PHE A 469 -5.36 9.73 -1.03
N HIS A 470 -4.45 9.34 -1.93
CA HIS A 470 -4.36 7.94 -2.37
C HIS A 470 -4.00 6.99 -1.22
N VAL A 471 -3.26 7.46 -0.20
CA VAL A 471 -2.96 6.65 0.99
C VAL A 471 -4.20 6.55 1.86
N VAL A 472 -4.84 7.71 2.14
CA VAL A 472 -6.02 7.79 3.01
C VAL A 472 -7.19 6.97 2.47
N LYS A 473 -7.43 7.01 1.16
CA LYS A 473 -8.46 6.19 0.48
C LYS A 473 -8.26 4.69 0.71
N GLN A 474 -7.00 4.24 0.80
CA GLN A 474 -6.64 2.83 1.00
C GLN A 474 -6.59 2.40 2.47
N LEU A 475 -6.86 3.29 3.43
CA LEU A 475 -6.85 2.92 4.85
C LEU A 475 -8.07 2.07 5.19
N PRO A 476 -7.94 1.08 6.08
CA PRO A 476 -9.06 0.28 6.54
C PRO A 476 -9.94 1.13 7.46
N VAL A 477 -11.14 1.52 7.01
CA VAL A 477 -12.11 2.30 7.78
C VAL A 477 -13.43 1.53 7.81
N LEU A 478 -14.02 1.37 9.00
CA LEU A 478 -15.31 0.70 9.14
C LEU A 478 -16.40 1.45 8.37
N GLU A 479 -17.30 0.71 7.72
CA GLU A 479 -18.43 1.27 6.99
C GLU A 479 -19.47 1.90 7.94
N PRO A 480 -20.25 2.90 7.51
CA PRO A 480 -21.26 3.54 8.35
C PRO A 480 -22.23 2.56 9.02
N ALA A 481 -22.68 1.54 8.27
CA ALA A 481 -23.62 0.53 8.74
C ALA A 481 -23.09 -0.31 9.93
N ALA A 482 -21.77 -0.37 10.14
CA ALA A 482 -21.21 -1.05 11.30
C ALA A 482 -21.53 -0.33 12.62
N TYR A 483 -21.76 0.98 12.58
CA TYR A 483 -22.06 1.79 13.77
C TYR A 483 -23.53 1.73 14.18
N ASP A 484 -24.42 1.27 13.30
CA ASP A 484 -25.83 1.03 13.63
C ASP A 484 -26.02 -0.28 14.42
N ALA A 485 -25.03 -1.17 14.41
CA ALA A 485 -25.07 -2.43 15.14
C ALA A 485 -24.99 -2.20 16.66
N ARG A 486 -25.46 -3.20 17.43
CA ARG A 486 -25.31 -3.21 18.88
C ARG A 486 -23.84 -3.29 19.28
N THR A 487 -23.47 -2.58 20.33
CA THR A 487 -22.10 -2.63 20.87
C THR A 487 -21.82 -4.02 21.45
N PRO A 488 -20.78 -4.74 21.00
CA PRO A 488 -20.55 -6.12 21.43
C PRO A 488 -20.36 -6.28 22.95
N TRP A 489 -19.76 -5.28 23.59
CA TRP A 489 -19.45 -5.26 25.03
C TRP A 489 -20.43 -4.44 25.87
N GLN A 490 -21.46 -3.88 25.24
CA GLN A 490 -22.53 -3.13 25.92
C GLN A 490 -23.84 -3.16 25.09
N PRO A 491 -24.58 -4.28 25.12
CA PRO A 491 -25.67 -4.52 24.16
C PRO A 491 -26.87 -3.56 24.27
N ASP A 492 -26.97 -2.80 25.36
CA ASP A 492 -28.03 -1.82 25.62
C ASP A 492 -28.01 -0.62 24.67
N GLN A 493 -26.87 -0.33 24.03
CA GLN A 493 -26.71 0.78 23.08
C GLN A 493 -26.05 0.38 21.76
N SER A 494 -26.26 1.18 20.73
CA SER A 494 -25.56 1.04 19.44
C SER A 494 -24.08 1.40 19.57
N LEU A 495 -23.25 0.86 18.67
CA LEU A 495 -21.83 1.17 18.62
C LEU A 495 -21.62 2.66 18.33
N GLY A 496 -22.46 3.24 17.46
CA GLY A 496 -22.47 4.66 17.12
C GLY A 496 -22.68 5.54 18.34
N GLU A 497 -23.67 5.24 19.19
CA GLU A 497 -23.93 5.98 20.43
C GLU A 497 -22.75 5.87 21.42
N TRP A 498 -22.23 4.64 21.61
CA TRP A 498 -21.11 4.38 22.52
C TRP A 498 -19.85 5.20 22.14
N ILE A 499 -19.53 5.27 20.84
CA ILE A 499 -18.40 6.06 20.34
C ILE A 499 -18.71 7.55 20.40
N SER A 500 -19.91 7.96 19.99
CA SER A 500 -20.30 9.38 19.91
C SER A 500 -20.25 10.08 21.26
N MET A 501 -20.65 9.44 22.36
CA MET A 501 -20.55 10.03 23.70
C MET A 501 -19.11 10.38 24.09
N ARG A 502 -18.14 9.54 23.73
CA ARG A 502 -16.71 9.76 24.02
C ARG A 502 -16.13 10.85 23.13
N VAL A 503 -16.47 10.84 21.84
CA VAL A 503 -15.99 11.83 20.87
C VAL A 503 -16.56 13.21 21.14
N LEU A 504 -17.84 13.28 21.51
CA LEU A 504 -18.53 14.50 21.91
C LEU A 504 -17.78 15.16 23.06
N GLU A 505 -17.53 14.41 24.15
CA GLU A 505 -16.81 14.91 25.31
C GLU A 505 -15.35 15.30 25.00
N LEU A 506 -14.69 14.53 24.12
CA LEU A 506 -13.33 14.84 23.67
C LEU A 506 -13.27 16.08 22.78
N SER A 507 -14.28 16.37 21.96
CA SER A 507 -14.21 17.42 20.94
C SER A 507 -14.89 18.73 21.38
N TYR A 508 -16.01 18.64 22.11
CA TYR A 508 -16.81 19.81 22.49
C TYR A 508 -16.33 20.45 23.79
N THR A 509 -15.16 21.08 23.74
CA THR A 509 -14.53 21.75 24.91
C THR A 509 -14.58 23.28 24.85
N ALA A 510 -15.08 23.84 23.76
CA ALA A 510 -15.22 25.28 23.56
C ALA A 510 -16.49 25.60 22.76
N TRP A 511 -17.00 26.81 22.93
CA TRP A 511 -18.30 27.21 22.38
C TRP A 511 -18.34 27.27 20.85
N ASP A 512 -17.20 27.49 20.20
CA ASP A 512 -17.09 27.49 18.73
C ASP A 512 -17.32 26.11 18.10
N MET A 513 -17.23 25.02 18.90
CA MET A 513 -17.56 23.65 18.49
C MET A 513 -19.03 23.27 18.73
N GLN A 514 -19.87 24.19 19.22
CA GLN A 514 -21.30 23.92 19.44
C GLN A 514 -22.04 23.39 18.19
N PRO A 515 -21.77 23.85 16.95
CA PRO A 515 -22.42 23.28 15.78
C PRO A 515 -22.15 21.79 15.59
N TYR A 516 -20.99 21.29 16.03
CA TYR A 516 -20.68 19.87 15.98
C TYR A 516 -21.43 19.10 17.07
N ALA A 517 -21.46 19.63 18.30
CA ALA A 517 -22.20 19.04 19.41
C ALA A 517 -23.69 18.86 19.08
N ARG A 518 -24.31 19.88 18.47
CA ARG A 518 -25.72 19.82 18.02
C ARG A 518 -25.97 18.74 16.99
N ASP A 519 -25.07 18.60 16.02
CA ASP A 519 -25.13 17.53 15.01
C ASP A 519 -24.94 16.13 15.62
N LEU A 520 -24.35 16.04 16.82
CA LEU A 520 -24.25 14.82 17.63
C LEU A 520 -25.40 14.66 18.64
N GLY A 521 -26.40 15.54 18.60
CA GLY A 521 -27.58 15.50 19.48
C GLY A 521 -27.38 16.13 20.86
N ASP A 522 -26.37 16.99 21.04
CA ASP A 522 -26.08 17.66 22.31
C ASP A 522 -26.27 19.18 22.23
N ASP A 523 -27.17 19.71 23.06
CA ASP A 523 -27.44 21.15 23.23
C ASP A 523 -26.85 21.72 24.53
N GLY A 524 -26.06 20.92 25.26
CA GLY A 524 -25.48 21.31 26.53
C GLY A 524 -24.35 22.34 26.38
N PRO A 525 -23.81 22.87 27.49
CA PRO A 525 -22.57 23.65 27.47
C PRO A 525 -21.35 22.77 27.15
N PRO A 526 -20.21 23.35 26.71
CA PRO A 526 -18.99 22.60 26.46
C PRO A 526 -18.50 21.87 27.72
N PHE A 527 -17.84 20.74 27.51
CA PHE A 527 -17.18 19.97 28.56
C PHE A 527 -15.92 20.68 29.06
N GLN A 528 -15.64 20.52 30.35
CA GLN A 528 -14.40 21.01 30.95
C GLN A 528 -13.22 20.18 30.47
N TRP A 529 -12.11 20.86 30.17
CA TRP A 529 -10.89 20.19 29.78
C TRP A 529 -10.23 19.49 30.97
N ASN A 530 -10.20 18.16 30.97
CA ASN A 530 -9.52 17.34 31.98
C ASN A 530 -8.59 16.33 31.31
N GLU A 531 -7.27 16.45 31.51
CA GLU A 531 -6.28 15.62 30.80
C GLU A 531 -6.38 14.13 31.13
N GLU A 532 -6.64 13.77 32.38
CA GLU A 532 -6.74 12.36 32.82
C GLU A 532 -7.98 11.69 32.23
N ARG A 533 -9.12 12.38 32.32
CA ARG A 533 -10.38 11.91 31.75
C ARG A 533 -10.31 11.78 30.23
N ARG A 534 -9.70 12.76 29.54
CA ARG A 534 -9.45 12.70 28.09
C ARG A 534 -8.53 11.54 27.71
N ALA A 535 -7.51 11.25 28.52
CA ALA A 535 -6.62 10.11 28.28
C ALA A 535 -7.38 8.78 28.37
N GLN A 536 -8.26 8.63 29.37
CA GLN A 536 -9.10 7.45 29.53
C GLN A 536 -10.12 7.31 28.38
N LEU A 537 -10.84 8.37 28.01
CA LEU A 537 -11.80 8.35 26.89
C LEU A 537 -11.13 7.92 25.57
N ARG A 538 -9.93 8.44 25.30
CA ARG A 538 -9.15 8.03 24.12
C ARG A 538 -8.69 6.57 24.20
N ALA A 539 -8.26 6.13 25.37
CA ALA A 539 -7.84 4.74 25.57
C ALA A 539 -8.99 3.76 25.33
N GLU A 540 -10.21 4.09 25.75
CA GLU A 540 -11.41 3.29 25.49
C GLU A 540 -11.73 3.24 23.99
N LEU A 541 -11.64 4.36 23.28
CA LEU A 541 -11.81 4.38 21.82
C LEU A 541 -10.75 3.54 21.12
N ASP A 542 -9.48 3.68 21.49
CA ASP A 542 -8.38 2.90 20.92
C ASP A 542 -8.55 1.40 21.18
N ALA A 543 -8.96 1.01 22.40
CA ALA A 543 -9.27 -0.37 22.76
C ALA A 543 -10.44 -0.95 21.95
N ALA A 544 -11.52 -0.18 21.81
CA ALA A 544 -12.66 -0.56 20.99
C ALA A 544 -12.26 -0.78 19.53
N TYR A 545 -11.48 0.12 18.93
CA TYR A 545 -11.05 -0.04 17.55
C TYR A 545 -10.08 -1.21 17.36
N LEU A 546 -9.21 -1.53 18.34
CA LEU A 546 -8.38 -2.74 18.27
C LEU A 546 -9.25 -4.01 18.17
N GLN A 547 -10.32 -4.09 18.96
CA GLN A 547 -11.29 -5.20 18.92
C GLN A 547 -12.10 -5.23 17.63
N LEU A 548 -12.62 -4.08 17.19
CA LEU A 548 -13.39 -3.96 15.94
C LEU A 548 -12.55 -4.26 14.69
N TYR A 549 -11.22 -4.16 14.78
CA TYR A 549 -10.29 -4.51 13.71
C TYR A 549 -9.92 -5.99 13.72
N GLY A 550 -10.41 -6.75 14.70
CA GLY A 550 -10.17 -8.19 14.84
C GLY A 550 -8.76 -8.53 15.31
N LEU A 551 -8.08 -7.61 16.00
CA LEU A 551 -6.75 -7.89 16.56
C LEU A 551 -6.90 -8.69 17.83
N ASP A 552 -6.11 -9.75 17.96
CA ASP A 552 -5.93 -10.44 19.24
C ASP A 552 -5.07 -9.61 20.20
N ARG A 553 -4.98 -10.07 21.45
CA ARG A 553 -4.28 -9.35 22.52
C ARG A 553 -2.79 -9.12 22.23
N SER A 554 -2.16 -10.05 21.52
CA SER A 554 -0.74 -10.01 21.17
C SER A 554 -0.48 -9.01 20.04
N ASP A 555 -1.37 -8.98 19.04
CA ASP A 555 -1.30 -8.04 17.93
C ASP A 555 -1.67 -6.62 18.37
N ALA A 556 -2.63 -6.46 19.28
CA ALA A 556 -2.92 -5.19 19.92
C ALA A 556 -1.69 -4.61 20.65
N GLU A 557 -0.97 -5.44 21.40
CA GLU A 557 0.30 -5.08 22.02
C GLU A 557 1.36 -4.62 21.02
N HIS A 558 1.55 -5.41 19.96
CA HIS A 558 2.52 -5.08 18.91
C HIS A 558 2.19 -3.75 18.24
N VAL A 559 0.91 -3.50 17.94
CA VAL A 559 0.46 -2.22 17.37
C VAL A 559 0.79 -1.06 18.30
N ILE A 560 0.45 -1.15 19.59
CA ILE A 560 0.70 -0.07 20.56
C ILE A 560 2.21 0.16 20.74
N ASP A 561 2.99 -0.91 20.88
CA ASP A 561 4.43 -0.83 21.13
C ASP A 561 5.21 -0.28 19.92
N SER A 562 4.61 -0.28 18.72
CA SER A 562 5.20 0.35 17.53
C SER A 562 5.28 1.88 17.59
N PHE A 563 4.54 2.54 18.51
CA PHE A 563 4.53 4.00 18.67
C PHE A 563 5.68 4.48 19.56
N PHE A 564 6.93 4.22 19.14
CA PHE A 564 8.14 4.51 19.92
C PHE A 564 8.28 5.95 20.41
N VAL A 565 7.88 6.93 19.60
CA VAL A 565 7.96 8.36 19.96
C VAL A 565 6.91 8.73 20.99
N LEU A 566 5.70 8.18 20.89
CA LEU A 566 4.66 8.33 21.91
C LEU A 566 5.14 7.75 23.24
N ARG A 567 5.64 6.51 23.21
CA ARG A 567 6.23 5.84 24.37
C ARG A 567 7.30 6.69 25.04
N LYS A 568 8.30 7.15 24.28
CA LYS A 568 9.41 7.97 24.81
C LYS A 568 8.92 9.29 25.42
N ASN A 569 7.93 9.93 24.80
CA ASN A 569 7.36 11.18 25.29
C ASN A 569 6.60 10.95 26.61
N GLU A 570 5.80 9.88 26.70
CA GLU A 570 5.04 9.54 27.91
C GLU A 570 5.94 9.04 29.05
N GLU A 571 6.95 8.21 28.77
CA GLU A 571 7.93 7.79 29.78
C GLU A 571 8.68 8.99 30.38
N ARG A 572 8.97 10.01 29.57
CA ARG A 572 9.56 11.26 30.06
C ARG A 572 8.60 12.08 30.91
N GLN A 573 7.33 12.16 30.52
CA GLN A 573 6.36 13.05 31.15
C GLN A 573 5.72 12.42 32.41
N TYR A 574 5.42 11.13 32.37
CA TYR A 574 4.64 10.42 33.38
C TYR A 574 5.42 9.29 34.06
N GLY A 575 6.64 8.97 33.59
CA GLY A 575 7.43 7.85 34.12
C GLY A 575 6.97 6.47 33.65
N GLU A 576 5.92 6.38 32.83
CA GLU A 576 5.38 5.14 32.28
C GLU A 576 4.86 5.34 30.84
N PHE A 577 4.69 4.24 30.09
CA PHE A 577 3.95 4.25 28.84
C PHE A 577 2.44 4.22 29.13
N ARG A 578 1.90 5.35 29.63
CA ARG A 578 0.53 5.49 30.15
C ARG A 578 -0.53 5.04 29.14
N THR A 579 -0.40 5.41 27.87
CA THR A 579 -1.33 5.01 26.80
C THR A 579 -1.42 3.49 26.70
N ARG A 580 -0.28 2.78 26.73
CA ARG A 580 -0.27 1.30 26.69
C ARG A 580 -1.01 0.70 27.86
N ARG A 581 -0.78 1.19 29.08
CA ARG A 581 -1.46 0.68 30.28
C ARG A 581 -2.98 0.86 30.19
N LEU A 582 -3.43 2.07 29.83
CA LEU A 582 -4.86 2.39 29.77
C LEU A 582 -5.57 1.66 28.63
N VAL A 583 -4.99 1.63 27.43
CA VAL A 583 -5.57 0.97 26.25
C VAL A 583 -5.68 -0.53 26.48
N LEU A 584 -4.63 -1.17 27.01
CA LEU A 584 -4.66 -2.61 27.24
C LEU A 584 -5.62 -3.00 28.36
N ALA A 585 -5.71 -2.21 29.44
CA ALA A 585 -6.69 -2.45 30.49
C ALA A 585 -8.14 -2.36 29.94
N ALA A 586 -8.43 -1.35 29.12
CA ALA A 586 -9.73 -1.23 28.48
C ALA A 586 -9.97 -2.34 27.44
N TYR A 587 -8.94 -2.75 26.68
CA TYR A 587 -9.03 -3.82 25.70
C TYR A 587 -9.35 -5.16 26.36
N ASP A 588 -8.69 -5.47 27.47
CA ASP A 588 -8.92 -6.71 28.24
C ASP A 588 -10.36 -6.76 28.76
N ALA A 589 -10.85 -5.65 29.34
CA ALA A 589 -12.24 -5.55 29.80
C ALA A 589 -13.28 -5.61 28.67
N ILE A 590 -12.99 -5.03 27.50
CA ILE A 590 -13.85 -5.14 26.32
C ILE A 590 -13.88 -6.58 25.78
N ALA A 591 -12.73 -7.27 25.78
CA ALA A 591 -12.62 -8.65 25.29
C ALA A 591 -13.47 -9.64 26.10
N GLU A 592 -13.66 -9.36 27.39
CA GLU A 592 -14.50 -10.16 28.30
C GLU A 592 -16.01 -9.99 28.05
N GLY A 593 -16.42 -8.97 27.28
CA GLY A 593 -17.81 -8.76 26.83
C GLY A 593 -18.69 -7.92 27.77
N GLU A 594 -18.16 -7.44 28.89
CA GLU A 594 -18.86 -6.57 29.84
C GLU A 594 -18.00 -5.34 30.17
N PHE A 595 -18.01 -4.35 29.27
CA PHE A 595 -17.19 -3.14 29.49
C PHE A 595 -17.99 -2.03 30.14
N VAL A 596 -17.56 -1.63 31.34
CA VAL A 596 -18.01 -0.41 32.02
C VAL A 596 -16.83 0.55 32.10
N SER A 597 -17.04 1.80 31.66
CA SER A 597 -16.00 2.83 31.77
C SER A 597 -15.66 3.08 33.25
N PRO A 598 -14.38 3.18 33.63
CA PRO A 598 -13.99 3.54 34.98
C PRO A 598 -14.23 5.02 35.31
N LEU A 599 -14.75 5.79 34.35
CA LEU A 599 -15.03 7.21 34.52
C LEU A 599 -16.34 7.44 35.26
N ASP A 600 -16.27 8.27 36.30
CA ASP A 600 -17.43 8.83 36.99
C ASP A 600 -17.37 10.37 36.90
N PRO A 601 -18.40 11.05 36.37
CA PRO A 601 -19.60 10.50 35.70
C PRO A 601 -19.25 9.75 34.41
N ALA A 602 -20.18 8.94 33.87
CA ALA A 602 -19.96 8.15 32.66
C ALA A 602 -19.55 9.01 31.43
N PRO A 603 -18.93 8.44 30.38
CA PRO A 603 -18.60 9.17 29.16
C PRO A 603 -19.81 9.91 28.57
N GLY A 604 -19.60 11.15 28.12
CA GLY A 604 -20.68 12.03 27.63
C GLY A 604 -21.43 12.77 28.75
N LEU A 605 -21.22 12.38 30.01
CA LEU A 605 -21.78 13.03 31.19
C LEU A 605 -20.71 13.76 32.03
N GLY A 606 -19.51 13.93 31.49
CA GLY A 606 -18.42 14.69 32.12
C GLY A 606 -18.83 16.09 32.59
N LEU A 607 -18.04 16.65 33.51
CA LEU A 607 -18.26 18.02 34.00
C LEU A 607 -18.28 19.02 32.84
N ARG A 608 -19.25 19.93 32.87
CA ARG A 608 -19.44 20.97 31.85
C ARG A 608 -19.21 22.36 32.43
N HIS A 609 -18.93 23.30 31.55
CA HIS A 609 -18.95 24.71 31.90
C HIS A 609 -20.37 25.18 32.21
N PRO A 610 -20.53 26.28 32.96
CA PRO A 610 -21.84 26.93 33.08
C PRO A 610 -22.41 27.26 31.70
N GLY A 611 -23.73 27.13 31.56
CA GLY A 611 -24.40 27.62 30.37
C GLY A 611 -24.13 29.11 30.18
N ARG A 612 -24.02 29.55 28.93
CA ARG A 612 -24.15 30.98 28.64
C ARG A 612 -25.60 31.33 28.91
N ASP A 613 -25.86 32.23 29.86
CA ASP A 613 -27.13 32.93 29.88
C ASP A 613 -27.31 33.50 28.47
N ILE A 614 -28.39 33.10 27.80
CA ILE A 614 -28.85 33.79 26.60
C ILE A 614 -29.35 35.13 27.12
N VAL A 615 -28.42 36.05 27.40
CA VAL A 615 -28.74 37.46 27.40
C VAL A 615 -29.24 37.69 25.99
N ALA A 616 -30.56 37.79 25.87
CA ALA A 616 -31.24 38.15 24.65
C ALA A 616 -30.40 39.21 23.94
N ALA A 617 -30.34 39.12 22.62
CA ALA A 617 -29.95 40.24 21.78
C ALA A 617 -30.83 41.44 22.15
N VAL A 618 -30.41 42.20 23.16
CA VAL A 618 -30.96 43.48 23.54
C VAL A 618 -30.26 44.45 22.62
N HIS A 619 -30.80 44.59 21.41
CA HIS A 619 -30.89 45.95 20.87
C HIS A 619 -31.66 46.78 21.90
N PRO A 620 -31.12 47.96 22.27
CA PRO A 620 -31.63 49.12 21.56
C PRO A 620 -30.59 50.22 21.27
N ARG A 621 -30.77 50.78 20.07
CA ARG A 621 -30.32 52.07 19.50
C ARG A 621 -28.92 52.14 18.91
#